data_AF-A0A940A7I1-F1
#
_entry.id   AF-A0A940A7I1-F1
#
_cell.length_a   1.000
_cell.length_b   1.000
_cell.length_c   1.000
_cell.angle_alpha   90.00
_cell.angle_beta   90.00
_cell.angle_gamma   90.00
#
_symmetry.space_group_name_H-M   'P 1'
#
loop_
_entity.id
_entity.type
_entity.pdbx_description
1 polymer ?
#
loop_
_entity_poly.entity_id
_entity_poly.type
_entity_poly.pdbx_seq_one_letter_code
_entity_poly.pdbx_strand_id
1 'polypeptide(L)'
;SQCNWKRPLYVAITVGSENFINLGDNFVQEGLANRITPFYTKSDPDLQFDADKTYDRMMNKFKFGGLSKPGLYLDQTVLRMCDTHRRLFAQLAVALVKEDKKEQAAKALAKMEKEIPEYNVPMSYMSGGGDLIKAYGALGNKKRATEIADKLWTNSTQYLKWYISQGPRYLAVSHYDCQTHLYIMSNLLNLMDEIDSSWAEKHSAMFDQLLNTFESSGGQLRM
;
A
#
# COMPACT_ATOMS: atom_id res chain seq x y z
N SER A 1 -27.97 20.88 -2.40
CA SER A 1 -28.15 19.97 -1.24
C SER A 1 -27.89 20.75 0.05
N GLN A 2 -28.88 20.79 0.95
CA GLN A 2 -28.87 21.58 2.19
C GLN A 2 -28.38 20.73 3.38
N CYS A 3 -27.07 20.60 3.53
CA CYS A 3 -26.50 19.94 4.69
C CYS A 3 -25.57 20.92 5.41
N ASN A 4 -26.15 21.80 6.24
CA ASN A 4 -25.44 22.80 7.05
C ASN A 4 -24.87 22.19 8.34
N TRP A 5 -24.06 21.14 8.22
CA TRP A 5 -23.41 20.54 9.38
C TRP A 5 -22.38 21.52 9.94
N LYS A 6 -22.61 22.04 11.15
CA LYS A 6 -21.62 22.89 11.84
C LYS A 6 -20.34 22.12 12.20
N ARG A 7 -20.42 20.79 12.31
CA ARG A 7 -19.29 19.90 12.58
C ARG A 7 -19.31 18.73 11.59
N PRO A 8 -18.21 18.43 10.90
CA PRO A 8 -18.13 17.27 10.01
C PRO A 8 -18.26 15.97 10.80
N LEU A 9 -19.00 15.00 10.24
CA LEU A 9 -18.99 13.62 10.72
C LEU A 9 -17.91 12.82 10.02
N TYR A 10 -17.36 11.86 10.75
CA TYR A 10 -16.34 10.95 10.24
C TYR A 10 -16.66 9.51 10.58
N VAL A 11 -16.24 8.61 9.69
CA VAL A 11 -16.17 7.17 9.90
C VAL A 11 -14.71 6.75 9.77
N ALA A 12 -14.23 5.85 10.64
CA ALA A 12 -12.86 5.36 10.55
C ALA A 12 -12.66 4.56 9.25
N ILE A 13 -11.47 4.64 8.63
CA ILE A 13 -11.20 3.89 7.38
C ILE A 13 -11.03 2.38 7.60
N THR A 14 -10.89 1.95 8.86
CA THR A 14 -10.53 0.58 9.25
C THR A 14 -11.73 -0.29 9.59
N VAL A 15 -12.95 0.24 9.55
CA VAL A 15 -14.18 -0.55 9.77
C VAL A 15 -14.72 -1.06 8.43
N GLY A 16 -15.35 -2.24 8.45
CA GLY A 16 -15.94 -2.82 7.25
C GLY A 16 -17.13 -2.00 6.73
N SER A 17 -17.46 -2.18 5.45
CA SER A 17 -18.49 -1.40 4.75
C SER A 17 -19.88 -1.52 5.36
N GLU A 18 -20.15 -2.61 6.08
CA GLU A 18 -21.37 -2.81 6.88
C GLU A 18 -21.58 -1.72 7.94
N ASN A 19 -20.51 -1.04 8.36
CA ASN A 19 -20.56 0.05 9.34
C ASN A 19 -20.77 1.42 8.69
N PHE A 20 -20.84 1.51 7.35
CA PHE A 20 -20.97 2.79 6.65
C PHE A 20 -22.41 3.31 6.59
N ILE A 21 -23.40 2.52 7.03
CA ILE A 21 -24.83 2.89 7.05
C ILE A 21 -25.29 3.40 5.67
N ASN A 22 -24.87 2.72 4.59
CA ASN A 22 -25.13 3.08 3.19
C ASN A 22 -24.60 4.46 2.72
N LEU A 23 -23.69 5.08 3.47
CA LEU A 23 -23.09 6.38 3.11
C LEU A 23 -21.70 6.26 2.46
N GLY A 24 -21.25 5.04 2.14
CA GLY A 24 -19.92 4.78 1.56
C GLY A 24 -19.65 5.52 0.26
N ASP A 25 -20.70 5.87 -0.48
CA ASP A 25 -20.61 6.58 -1.76
C ASP A 25 -20.44 8.11 -1.58
N ASN A 26 -20.46 8.59 -0.33
CA ASN A 26 -20.42 10.01 0.05
C ASN A 26 -19.19 10.36 0.91
N PHE A 27 -18.10 9.59 0.78
CA PHE A 27 -16.92 9.73 1.62
C PHE A 27 -15.78 10.48 0.94
N VAL A 28 -15.15 11.36 1.71
CA VAL A 28 -13.85 11.95 1.37
C VAL A 28 -12.86 11.57 2.45
N GLN A 29 -11.82 10.82 2.10
CA GLN A 29 -10.77 10.44 3.02
C GLN A 29 -9.92 11.67 3.37
N GLU A 30 -9.73 11.88 4.67
CA GLU A 30 -8.90 12.94 5.22
C GLU A 30 -8.00 12.33 6.33
N GLY A 31 -6.84 11.81 5.95
CA GLY A 31 -6.01 11.00 6.84
C GLY A 31 -6.59 9.61 7.09
N LEU A 32 -6.70 9.19 8.36
CA LEU A 32 -7.24 7.88 8.77
C LEU A 32 -8.75 7.88 9.01
N ALA A 33 -9.46 8.89 8.51
CA ALA A 33 -10.90 9.00 8.66
C ALA A 33 -11.57 9.48 7.37
N ASN A 34 -12.72 8.92 7.06
CA ASN A 34 -13.59 9.34 5.97
C ASN A 34 -14.59 10.37 6.47
N ARG A 35 -14.52 11.59 5.94
CA ARG A 35 -15.54 12.62 6.17
C ARG A 35 -16.79 12.28 5.36
N ILE A 36 -17.95 12.32 6.00
CA ILE A 36 -19.24 12.19 5.32
C ILE A 36 -19.58 13.50 4.64
N THR A 37 -19.94 13.44 3.36
CA THR A 37 -20.32 14.60 2.55
C THR A 37 -21.76 14.50 2.05
N PRO A 38 -22.40 15.63 1.68
CA PRO A 38 -23.78 15.61 1.19
C PRO A 38 -23.88 15.42 -0.34
N PHE A 39 -22.81 14.97 -0.99
CA PHE A 39 -22.72 14.75 -2.43
C PHE A 39 -22.03 13.42 -2.72
N TYR A 40 -22.29 12.85 -3.90
CA TYR A 40 -21.67 11.59 -4.30
C TYR A 40 -20.23 11.83 -4.71
N THR A 41 -19.35 10.96 -4.23
CA THR A 41 -17.89 11.01 -4.46
C THR A 41 -17.40 9.79 -5.24
N LYS A 42 -18.14 8.67 -5.18
CA LYS A 42 -17.72 7.39 -5.78
C LYS A 42 -17.52 7.41 -7.28
N SER A 43 -18.19 8.31 -7.99
CA SER A 43 -18.02 8.47 -9.44
C SER A 43 -16.71 9.14 -9.83
N ASP A 44 -16.02 9.77 -8.88
CA ASP A 44 -14.80 10.54 -9.12
C ASP A 44 -13.74 10.23 -8.05
N PRO A 45 -12.74 9.40 -8.36
CA PRO A 45 -11.64 9.09 -7.44
C PRO A 45 -10.93 10.33 -6.88
N ASP A 46 -10.90 11.44 -7.63
CA ASP A 46 -10.25 12.69 -7.19
C ASP A 46 -11.04 13.42 -6.11
N LEU A 47 -12.35 13.14 -6.00
CA LEU A 47 -13.16 13.63 -4.88
C LEU A 47 -13.04 12.75 -3.64
N GLN A 48 -12.53 11.51 -3.74
CA GLN A 48 -12.52 10.57 -2.62
C GLN A 48 -11.35 10.76 -1.65
N PHE A 49 -10.34 11.58 -1.99
CA PHE A 49 -9.16 11.78 -1.16
C PHE A 49 -8.75 13.25 -1.11
N ASP A 50 -8.80 13.87 0.08
CA ASP A 50 -8.37 15.25 0.28
C ASP A 50 -6.88 15.27 0.64
N ALA A 51 -6.03 15.44 -0.38
CA ALA A 51 -4.57 15.42 -0.21
C ALA A 51 -4.07 16.56 0.68
N ASP A 52 -4.65 17.77 0.58
CA ASP A 52 -4.22 18.94 1.34
C ASP A 52 -4.49 18.79 2.84
N LYS A 53 -5.70 18.37 3.23
CA LYS A 53 -6.00 18.10 4.65
C LYS A 53 -5.24 16.90 5.16
N THR A 54 -5.06 15.87 4.34
CA THR A 54 -4.26 14.71 4.71
C THR A 54 -2.80 15.11 4.95
N TYR A 55 -2.23 15.96 4.08
CA TYR A 55 -0.89 16.51 4.25
C TYR A 55 -0.77 17.31 5.55
N ASP A 56 -1.64 18.28 5.82
CA ASP A 56 -1.58 19.05 7.08
C ASP A 56 -1.63 18.13 8.30
N ARG A 57 -2.55 17.16 8.30
CA ARG A 57 -2.70 16.23 9.42
C ARG A 57 -1.45 15.37 9.61
N MET A 58 -0.98 14.73 8.55
CA MET A 58 0.17 13.83 8.60
C MET A 58 1.46 14.56 8.95
N MET A 59 1.62 15.79 8.47
CA MET A 59 2.81 16.59 8.70
C MET A 59 2.80 17.30 10.06
N ASN A 60 1.64 17.74 10.55
CA ASN A 60 1.57 18.66 11.70
C ASN A 60 0.78 18.14 12.91
N LYS A 61 -0.08 17.12 12.76
CA LYS A 61 -1.01 16.67 13.82
C LYS A 61 -0.76 15.25 14.31
N PHE A 62 -0.43 14.32 13.40
CA PHE A 62 -0.17 12.93 13.75
C PHE A 62 1.07 12.78 14.64
N LYS A 63 1.02 11.80 15.53
CA LYS A 63 2.14 11.38 16.39
C LYS A 63 2.42 9.91 16.13
N PHE A 64 3.69 9.55 15.97
CA PHE A 64 4.12 8.20 15.57
C PHE A 64 4.66 7.37 16.74
N GLY A 65 4.34 7.75 17.98
CA GLY A 65 4.61 6.91 19.16
C GLY A 65 6.09 6.57 19.42
N GLY A 66 7.04 7.29 18.84
CA GLY A 66 8.47 6.99 18.98
C GLY A 66 8.93 5.78 18.16
N LEU A 67 8.20 5.40 17.10
CA LEU A 67 8.54 4.30 16.19
C LEU A 67 9.95 4.39 15.57
N SER A 68 10.63 5.53 15.66
CA SER A 68 12.02 5.69 15.26
C SER A 68 13.05 5.32 16.33
N LYS A 69 12.65 4.74 17.47
CA LYS A 69 13.58 4.27 18.50
C LYS A 69 14.04 2.83 18.17
N PRO A 70 15.33 2.56 17.97
CA PRO A 70 15.81 1.20 17.69
C PRO A 70 15.48 0.22 18.82
N GLY A 71 15.25 -1.05 18.45
CA GLY A 71 15.01 -2.14 19.40
C GLY A 71 13.60 -2.19 20.01
N LEU A 72 12.63 -1.52 19.39
CA LEU A 72 11.22 -1.63 19.78
C LEU A 72 10.67 -2.99 19.35
N TYR A 73 10.00 -3.68 20.28
CA TYR A 73 9.16 -4.80 19.93
C TYR A 73 7.77 -4.31 19.53
N LEU A 74 7.35 -4.64 18.31
CA LEU A 74 6.01 -4.38 17.81
C LEU A 74 5.33 -5.74 17.62
N ASP A 75 4.29 -6.02 18.39
CA ASP A 75 3.49 -7.22 18.15
C ASP A 75 2.71 -7.07 16.84
N GLN A 76 2.15 -8.18 16.36
CA GLN A 76 1.44 -8.25 15.08
C GLN A 76 0.33 -7.19 14.95
N THR A 77 -0.38 -6.87 16.04
CA THR A 77 -1.49 -5.91 16.02
C THR A 77 -0.97 -4.49 15.85
N VAL A 78 0.06 -4.12 16.62
CA VAL A 78 0.69 -2.79 16.54
C VAL A 78 1.38 -2.60 15.18
N LEU A 79 2.03 -3.65 14.65
CA LEU A 79 2.67 -3.58 13.33
C LEU A 79 1.65 -3.26 12.23
N ARG A 80 0.47 -3.88 12.26
CA ARG A 80 -0.62 -3.57 11.29
C ARG A 80 -1.12 -2.12 11.38
N MET A 81 -1.10 -1.53 12.57
CA MET A 81 -1.40 -0.11 12.72
C MET A 81 -0.30 0.75 12.08
N CYS A 82 0.98 0.39 12.26
CA CYS A 82 2.11 1.08 11.63
C CYS A 82 2.03 1.01 10.09
N ASP A 83 1.70 -0.16 9.54
CA ASP A 83 1.50 -0.35 8.10
C ASP A 83 0.42 0.57 7.54
N THR A 84 -0.66 0.79 8.29
CA THR A 84 -1.74 1.69 7.88
C THR A 84 -1.28 3.14 7.83
N HIS A 85 -0.41 3.57 8.75
CA HIS A 85 0.17 4.92 8.72
C HIS A 85 1.16 5.09 7.57
N ARG A 86 2.03 4.10 7.31
CA ARG A 86 2.93 4.15 6.15
C ARG A 86 2.14 4.16 4.84
N ARG A 87 1.12 3.32 4.71
CA ARG A 87 0.27 3.27 3.52
C ARG A 87 -0.42 4.60 3.26
N LEU A 88 -0.87 5.29 4.31
CA LEU A 88 -1.45 6.63 4.17
C LEU A 88 -0.44 7.67 3.64
N PHE A 89 0.82 7.61 4.08
CA PHE A 89 1.88 8.44 3.49
C PHE A 89 2.14 8.11 2.02
N ALA A 90 2.13 6.83 1.65
CA ALA A 90 2.32 6.39 0.27
C ALA A 90 1.20 6.91 -0.66
N GLN A 91 -0.06 6.73 -0.23
CA GLN A 91 -1.24 7.26 -0.93
C GLN A 91 -1.20 8.78 -1.06
N LEU A 92 -0.84 9.48 0.03
CA LEU A 92 -0.66 10.93 0.02
C LEU A 92 0.40 11.37 -0.99
N ALA A 93 1.55 10.68 -1.06
CA ALA A 93 2.61 11.03 -1.99
C ALA A 93 2.18 10.84 -3.45
N VAL A 94 1.46 9.76 -3.78
CA VAL A 94 0.89 9.54 -5.12
C VAL A 94 -0.12 10.64 -5.48
N ALA A 95 -1.02 10.99 -4.57
CA ALA A 95 -2.00 12.06 -4.80
C ALA A 95 -1.33 13.42 -5.04
N LEU A 96 -0.34 13.78 -4.20
CA LEU A 96 0.41 15.03 -4.36
C LEU A 96 1.19 15.08 -5.68
N VAL A 97 1.78 13.96 -6.11
CA VAL A 97 2.44 13.88 -7.42
C VAL A 97 1.43 14.09 -8.56
N LYS A 98 0.24 13.49 -8.48
CA LYS A 98 -0.84 13.67 -9.48
C LYS A 98 -1.29 15.13 -9.57
N GLU A 99 -1.29 15.85 -8.45
CA GLU A 99 -1.58 17.29 -8.36
C GLU A 99 -0.39 18.20 -8.69
N ASP A 100 0.73 17.66 -9.19
CA ASP A 100 2.00 18.35 -9.47
C ASP A 100 2.67 19.02 -8.24
N LYS A 101 2.25 18.63 -7.03
CA LYS A 101 2.81 19.09 -5.74
C LYS A 101 4.03 18.26 -5.31
N LYS A 102 5.01 18.10 -6.21
CA LYS A 102 6.17 17.19 -6.03
C LYS A 102 7.01 17.49 -4.80
N GLU A 103 7.19 18.77 -4.43
CA GLU A 103 7.95 19.15 -3.24
C GLU A 103 7.26 18.68 -1.94
N GLN A 104 5.93 18.80 -1.87
CA GLN A 104 5.16 18.30 -0.73
C GLN A 104 5.20 16.77 -0.68
N ALA A 105 5.12 16.09 -1.83
CA ALA A 105 5.26 14.63 -1.89
C ALA A 105 6.62 14.18 -1.33
N ALA A 106 7.72 14.81 -1.76
CA ALA A 106 9.06 14.53 -1.26
C ALA A 106 9.19 14.75 0.26
N LYS A 107 8.61 15.85 0.78
CA LYS A 107 8.57 16.15 2.23
C LYS A 107 7.78 15.10 3.02
N ALA A 108 6.64 14.65 2.48
CA ALA A 108 5.82 13.62 3.11
C ALA A 108 6.57 12.27 3.18
N LEU A 109 7.22 11.87 2.09
CA LEU A 109 8.03 10.65 2.05
C LEU A 109 9.23 10.73 3.01
N ALA A 110 9.93 11.87 3.07
CA ALA A 110 11.03 12.06 4.00
C ALA A 110 10.58 11.97 5.47
N LYS A 111 9.40 12.51 5.80
CA LYS A 111 8.81 12.37 7.14
C LYS A 111 8.45 10.91 7.42
N MET A 112 7.89 10.20 6.46
CA MET A 112 7.55 8.77 6.59
C MET A 112 8.79 7.93 6.93
N GLU A 113 9.88 8.08 6.18
CA GLU A 113 11.12 7.32 6.41
C GLU A 113 11.72 7.61 7.78
N LYS A 114 11.64 8.87 8.23
CA LYS A 114 12.12 9.29 9.56
C LYS A 114 11.28 8.70 10.70
N GLU A 115 9.97 8.79 10.60
CA GLU A 115 9.05 8.48 11.71
C GLU A 115 8.66 6.99 11.74
N ILE A 116 8.69 6.30 10.59
CA ILE A 116 8.30 4.88 10.43
C ILE A 116 9.42 4.11 9.71
N PRO A 117 10.63 4.03 10.30
CA PRO A 117 11.77 3.45 9.62
C PRO A 117 11.66 1.94 9.43
N GLU A 118 12.26 1.46 8.34
CA GLU A 118 12.18 0.05 7.94
C GLU A 118 12.77 -0.95 8.97
N TYR A 119 13.74 -0.53 9.78
CA TYR A 119 14.35 -1.42 10.78
C TYR A 119 13.39 -1.80 11.92
N ASN A 120 12.34 -1.00 12.15
CA ASN A 120 11.30 -1.31 13.14
C ASN A 120 10.01 -1.79 12.48
N VAL A 121 9.66 -1.23 11.33
CA VAL A 121 8.45 -1.60 10.58
C VAL A 121 8.91 -2.07 9.21
N PRO A 122 9.11 -3.37 8.97
CA PRO A 122 9.63 -3.86 7.70
C PRO A 122 8.77 -3.43 6.50
N MET A 123 9.39 -3.25 5.34
CA MET A 123 8.68 -2.93 4.12
C MET A 123 7.82 -4.12 3.68
N SER A 124 6.53 -3.87 3.46
CA SER A 124 5.58 -4.88 2.99
C SER A 124 4.64 -4.29 1.94
N TYR A 125 4.06 -5.14 1.10
CA TYR A 125 3.09 -4.69 0.11
C TYR A 125 1.89 -4.03 0.80
N MET A 126 1.44 -4.59 1.92
CA MET A 126 0.33 -4.08 2.74
C MET A 126 0.63 -2.72 3.38
N SER A 127 1.90 -2.39 3.61
CA SER A 127 2.34 -1.09 4.14
C SER A 127 2.37 0.03 3.08
N GLY A 128 1.86 -0.22 1.86
CA GLY A 128 1.83 0.75 0.76
C GLY A 128 3.02 0.67 -0.19
N GLY A 129 3.74 -0.46 -0.22
CA GLY A 129 4.96 -0.61 -1.01
C GLY A 129 4.80 -0.30 -2.51
N GLY A 130 3.68 -0.71 -3.13
CA GLY A 130 3.40 -0.38 -4.53
C GLY A 130 3.22 1.12 -4.79
N ASP A 131 2.49 1.82 -3.90
CA ASP A 131 2.31 3.27 -4.00
C ASP A 131 3.61 4.03 -3.72
N LEU A 132 4.47 3.51 -2.83
CA LEU A 132 5.81 4.06 -2.62
C LEU A 132 6.69 3.93 -3.87
N ILE A 133 6.66 2.79 -4.57
CA ILE A 133 7.36 2.59 -5.83
C ILE A 133 6.92 3.65 -6.85
N LYS A 134 5.60 3.82 -7.03
CA LYS A 134 5.03 4.85 -7.93
C LYS A 134 5.48 6.25 -7.54
N ALA A 135 5.34 6.61 -6.27
CA ALA A 135 5.66 7.95 -5.80
C ALA A 135 7.16 8.27 -5.95
N TYR A 136 8.06 7.36 -5.55
CA TYR A 136 9.49 7.55 -5.72
C TYR A 136 9.89 7.58 -7.19
N GLY A 137 9.31 6.71 -8.03
CA GLY A 137 9.54 6.71 -9.48
C GLY A 137 9.15 8.04 -10.13
N ALA A 138 7.95 8.55 -9.82
CA ALA A 138 7.47 9.81 -10.37
C ALA A 138 8.23 11.06 -9.87
N LEU A 139 8.90 10.95 -8.71
CA LEU A 139 9.83 11.96 -8.21
C LEU A 139 11.26 11.80 -8.76
N GLY A 140 11.49 10.84 -9.68
CA GLY A 140 12.79 10.58 -10.29
C GLY A 140 13.76 9.78 -9.40
N ASN A 141 13.31 9.29 -8.24
CA ASN A 141 14.12 8.47 -7.34
C ASN A 141 14.02 6.98 -7.71
N LYS A 142 14.53 6.66 -8.90
CA LYS A 142 14.56 5.29 -9.46
C LYS A 142 15.21 4.30 -8.48
N LYS A 143 16.35 4.68 -7.88
CA LYS A 143 17.08 3.82 -6.94
C LYS A 143 16.21 3.35 -5.79
N ARG A 144 15.49 4.26 -5.13
CA ARG A 144 14.63 3.92 -3.99
C ARG A 144 13.42 3.08 -4.41
N ALA A 145 12.84 3.36 -5.58
CA ALA A 145 11.77 2.54 -6.14
C ALA A 145 12.24 1.09 -6.35
N THR A 146 13.41 0.89 -6.98
CA THR A 146 14.01 -0.44 -7.19
C THR A 146 14.31 -1.15 -5.87
N GLU A 147 14.87 -0.47 -4.87
CA GLU A 147 15.13 -1.07 -3.54
C GLU A 147 13.86 -1.61 -2.87
N ILE A 148 12.74 -0.90 -3.01
CA ILE A 148 11.45 -1.35 -2.47
C ILE A 148 10.93 -2.53 -3.29
N ALA A 149 11.00 -2.46 -4.62
CA ALA A 149 10.58 -3.54 -5.51
C ALA A 149 11.34 -4.85 -5.21
N ASP A 150 12.66 -4.79 -5.04
CA ASP A 150 13.51 -5.94 -4.70
C ASP A 150 13.09 -6.60 -3.39
N LYS A 151 12.77 -5.82 -2.35
CA LYS A 151 12.31 -6.33 -1.06
C LYS A 151 10.97 -7.05 -1.19
N LEU A 152 10.01 -6.43 -1.90
CA LEU A 152 8.68 -7.00 -2.10
C LEU A 152 8.72 -8.26 -2.97
N TRP A 153 9.56 -8.26 -4.00
CA TRP A 153 9.82 -9.40 -4.87
C TRP A 153 10.44 -10.57 -4.10
N THR A 154 11.46 -10.28 -3.31
CA THR A 154 12.14 -11.28 -2.46
C THR A 154 11.17 -11.91 -1.48
N ASN A 155 10.37 -11.09 -0.80
CA ASN A 155 9.36 -11.58 0.14
C ASN A 155 8.35 -12.51 -0.55
N SER A 156 7.78 -12.09 -1.68
CA SER A 156 6.79 -12.90 -2.41
C SER A 156 7.38 -14.19 -2.97
N THR A 157 8.61 -14.12 -3.48
CA THR A 157 9.37 -15.29 -3.93
C THR A 157 9.57 -16.30 -2.79
N GLN A 158 9.98 -15.83 -1.61
CA GLN A 158 10.26 -16.71 -0.46
C GLN A 158 9.00 -17.43 0.00
N TYR A 159 7.89 -16.71 0.14
CA TYR A 159 6.61 -17.31 0.51
C TYR A 159 6.11 -18.31 -0.54
N LEU A 160 6.10 -17.95 -1.83
CA LEU A 160 5.67 -18.87 -2.90
C LEU A 160 6.49 -20.15 -2.92
N LYS A 161 7.82 -20.05 -2.87
CA LYS A 161 8.71 -21.22 -2.81
C LYS A 161 8.43 -22.07 -1.58
N TRP A 162 8.18 -21.45 -0.43
CA TRP A 162 7.83 -22.16 0.78
C TRP A 162 6.51 -22.91 0.64
N TYR A 163 5.43 -22.26 0.21
CA TYR A 163 4.12 -22.90 0.02
C TYR A 163 4.18 -24.09 -0.96
N ILE A 164 4.86 -23.91 -2.10
CA ILE A 164 5.07 -24.97 -3.10
C ILE A 164 5.82 -26.16 -2.49
N SER A 165 6.83 -25.90 -1.66
CA SER A 165 7.64 -26.95 -1.04
C SER A 165 6.89 -27.84 -0.02
N GLN A 166 5.74 -27.39 0.50
CA GLN A 166 4.97 -28.15 1.51
C GLN A 166 4.13 -29.29 0.90
N GLY A 167 4.07 -29.40 -0.44
CA GLY A 167 3.34 -30.43 -1.16
C GLY A 167 1.85 -30.12 -1.37
N PRO A 168 1.13 -30.95 -2.17
CA PRO A 168 -0.18 -30.58 -2.74
C PRO A 168 -1.26 -30.28 -1.70
N ARG A 169 -1.27 -31.00 -0.58
CA ARG A 169 -2.28 -30.81 0.48
C ARG A 169 -2.17 -29.44 1.15
N TYR A 170 -0.94 -29.00 1.44
CA TYR A 170 -0.71 -27.68 2.04
C TYR A 170 -0.88 -26.56 1.02
N LEU A 171 -0.46 -26.80 -0.23
CA LEU A 171 -0.67 -25.85 -1.32
C LEU A 171 -2.16 -25.54 -1.55
N ALA A 172 -3.03 -26.57 -1.45
CA ALA A 172 -4.47 -26.40 -1.60
C ALA A 172 -5.10 -25.50 -0.52
N VAL A 173 -4.60 -25.54 0.72
CA VAL A 173 -5.11 -24.66 1.81
C VAL A 173 -4.48 -23.27 1.81
N SER A 174 -3.25 -23.14 1.31
CA SER A 174 -2.53 -21.86 1.17
C SER A 174 -2.72 -21.19 -0.19
N HIS A 175 -3.76 -21.62 -0.91
CA HIS A 175 -4.02 -21.18 -2.27
C HIS A 175 -4.18 -19.66 -2.40
N TYR A 176 -4.94 -19.06 -1.48
CA TYR A 176 -5.18 -17.61 -1.45
C TYR A 176 -3.89 -16.81 -1.23
N ASP A 177 -3.01 -17.30 -0.35
CA ASP A 177 -1.71 -16.66 -0.10
C ASP A 177 -0.82 -16.73 -1.34
N CYS A 178 -0.80 -17.88 -2.04
CA CYS A 178 -0.07 -18.03 -3.29
C CYS A 178 -0.59 -17.05 -4.36
N GLN A 179 -1.90 -16.96 -4.54
CA GLN A 179 -2.52 -16.01 -5.47
C GLN A 179 -2.16 -14.56 -5.12
N THR A 180 -2.15 -14.22 -3.83
CA THR A 180 -1.78 -12.89 -3.35
C THR A 180 -0.33 -12.56 -3.75
N HIS A 181 0.61 -13.47 -3.52
CA HIS A 181 2.01 -13.26 -3.90
C HIS A 181 2.23 -13.20 -5.41
N LEU A 182 1.56 -14.04 -6.19
CA LEU A 182 1.60 -13.96 -7.66
C LEU A 182 1.04 -12.62 -8.16
N TYR A 183 -0.08 -12.16 -7.59
CA TYR A 183 -0.64 -10.86 -7.90
C TYR A 183 0.33 -9.72 -7.57
N ILE A 184 0.97 -9.75 -6.40
CA ILE A 184 1.97 -8.76 -6.00
C ILE A 184 3.12 -8.74 -7.02
N MET A 185 3.65 -9.91 -7.39
CA MET A 185 4.75 -10.01 -8.36
C MET A 185 4.35 -9.46 -9.74
N SER A 186 3.17 -9.82 -10.25
CA SER A 186 2.66 -9.26 -11.50
C SER A 186 2.48 -7.74 -11.44
N ASN A 187 1.96 -7.23 -10.32
CA ASN A 187 1.84 -5.78 -10.11
C ASN A 187 3.22 -5.09 -10.12
N LEU A 188 4.21 -5.66 -9.45
CA LEU A 188 5.58 -5.13 -9.43
C LEU A 188 6.21 -5.09 -10.82
N LEU A 189 6.00 -6.12 -11.65
CA LEU A 189 6.48 -6.11 -13.03
C LEU A 189 5.89 -4.93 -13.80
N ASN A 190 4.58 -4.71 -13.72
CA ASN A 190 3.92 -3.60 -14.40
C ASN A 190 4.41 -2.23 -13.90
N LEU A 191 4.53 -2.06 -12.57
CA LEU A 191 5.01 -0.79 -11.99
C LEU A 191 6.46 -0.50 -12.36
N MET A 192 7.30 -1.54 -12.34
CA MET A 192 8.71 -1.38 -12.64
C MET A 192 8.98 -1.31 -14.14
N ASP A 193 8.09 -1.77 -15.02
CA ASP A 193 8.28 -1.57 -16.47
C ASP A 193 8.29 -0.08 -16.84
N GLU A 194 7.42 0.71 -16.21
CA GLU A 194 7.35 2.17 -16.38
C GLU A 194 8.56 2.92 -15.80
N ILE A 195 9.24 2.35 -14.79
CA ILE A 195 10.31 3.01 -14.02
C ILE A 195 11.71 2.49 -14.41
N ASP A 196 11.82 1.19 -14.64
CA ASP A 196 13.02 0.40 -14.92
C ASP A 196 12.69 -0.89 -15.70
N SER A 197 12.41 -0.78 -17.00
CA SER A 197 12.09 -1.95 -17.84
C SER A 197 13.12 -3.08 -17.76
N SER A 198 14.40 -2.74 -17.60
CA SER A 198 15.47 -3.74 -17.41
C SER A 198 15.29 -4.59 -16.14
N TRP A 199 14.74 -4.00 -15.07
CA TRP A 199 14.37 -4.72 -13.86
C TRP A 199 13.18 -5.65 -14.15
N ALA A 200 12.14 -5.17 -14.83
CA ALA A 200 10.96 -5.96 -15.14
C ALA A 200 11.30 -7.18 -16.03
N GLU A 201 12.07 -6.98 -17.10
CA GLU A 201 12.54 -8.04 -18.00
C GLU A 201 13.30 -9.14 -17.25
N LYS A 202 14.24 -8.73 -16.38
CA LYS A 202 15.03 -9.68 -15.57
C LYS A 202 14.16 -10.54 -14.65
N HIS A 203 13.09 -9.98 -14.11
CA HIS A 203 12.25 -10.63 -13.12
C HIS A 203 11.09 -11.43 -13.75
N SER A 204 10.66 -11.10 -14.97
CA SER A 204 9.57 -11.80 -15.68
C SER A 204 9.83 -13.29 -15.82
N ALA A 205 11.03 -13.69 -16.25
CA ALA A 205 11.38 -15.11 -16.42
C ALA A 205 11.24 -15.92 -15.12
N MET A 206 11.57 -15.31 -13.98
CA MET A 206 11.43 -15.94 -12.67
C MET A 206 9.97 -16.04 -12.23
N PHE A 207 9.15 -15.03 -12.55
CA PHE A 207 7.70 -15.10 -12.32
C PHE A 207 7.06 -16.24 -13.12
N ASP A 208 7.37 -16.34 -14.42
CA ASP A 208 6.84 -17.40 -15.28
C ASP A 208 7.25 -18.80 -14.76
N GLN A 209 8.50 -18.95 -14.33
CA GLN A 209 8.97 -20.20 -13.73
C GLN A 209 8.19 -20.55 -12.45
N LEU A 210 7.97 -19.58 -11.56
CA LEU A 210 7.23 -19.80 -10.31
C LEU A 210 5.75 -20.09 -10.57
N LEU A 211 5.14 -19.40 -11.53
CA LEU A 211 3.76 -19.64 -11.94
C LEU A 211 3.59 -21.06 -12.50
N ASN A 212 4.45 -21.48 -13.42
CA ASN A 212 4.45 -22.84 -13.96
C ASN A 212 4.67 -23.89 -12.86
N THR A 213 5.55 -23.61 -11.90
CA THR A 213 5.79 -24.51 -10.76
C THR A 213 4.56 -24.61 -9.84
N PHE A 214 3.90 -23.49 -9.59
CA PHE A 214 2.65 -23.44 -8.81
C PHE A 214 1.54 -24.26 -9.46
N GLU A 215 1.32 -24.06 -10.76
CA GLU A 215 0.28 -24.78 -11.52
C GLU A 215 0.57 -26.29 -11.61
N SER A 216 1.81 -26.67 -11.95
CA SER A 216 2.21 -28.09 -12.01
C SER A 216 2.17 -28.80 -10.65
N SER A 217 2.26 -28.05 -9.55
CA SER A 217 2.12 -28.57 -8.19
C SER A 217 0.65 -28.70 -7.73
N GLY A 218 -0.31 -28.38 -8.59
CA GLY A 218 -1.75 -28.46 -8.33
C GLY A 218 -2.40 -27.15 -7.88
N GLY A 219 -1.69 -26.02 -7.97
CA GLY A 219 -2.28 -24.68 -7.80
C GLY A 219 -3.18 -24.30 -8.97
N GLN A 220 -4.21 -23.48 -8.74
CA GLN A 220 -5.17 -23.07 -9.78
C GLN A 220 -5.47 -21.58 -9.71
N LEU A 221 -5.10 -20.78 -10.71
CA LEU A 221 -5.58 -19.40 -10.73
C LEU A 221 -7.12 -19.40 -10.88
N ARG A 222 -7.86 -19.08 -9.80
CA ARG A 222 -9.31 -18.87 -9.89
C ARG A 222 -9.56 -17.65 -10.78
N MET A 223 -10.19 -17.88 -11.93
CA MET A 223 -10.80 -16.85 -12.77
C MET A 223 -11.99 -16.18 -12.07
#